data_AF-A0A2P8VHN8-F1
#
_entry.id   AF-A0A2P8VHN8-F1
#
_cell.length_a   1.000
_cell.length_b   1.000
_cell.length_c   1.000
_cell.angle_alpha   90.00
_cell.angle_beta   90.00
_cell.angle_gamma   90.00
#
_symmetry.space_group_name_H-M   'P 1'
#
loop_
_entity.id
_entity.type
_entity.pdbx_description
1 polymer ?
#
loop_
_entity_poly.entity_id
_entity_poly.type
_entity_poly.pdbx_seq_one_letter_code
_entity_poly.pdbx_strand_id
1 'polypeptide(L)'
;MTGLAAANCRQNLAGPPAGSGGGDGTLHIYTWANYTDDNLTAAFTELTGIPVVVDIFDSNEIMLTRLQAGGGDAYSLIYPSDYMVSEMIDLGLLSELDQSRITGLDNLKAQWQNPAYDPNNAHSVPFCWGTTGLLFNREVTPGEPADWNFLWENQEDLSRRITMLDDMRETLGATLKSLGYSYNSNDPNEIQAAYNRLLELRPHIAAFKTTGFENELLGGDLSVSMAYSSDAIALTLEDDRIEYIIPASGASLWTCLLYTS
;
A
#
# COMPACT_ATOMS: atom_id res chain seq x y z
N MET A 1 52.66 6.88 48.40
CA MET A 1 51.27 6.41 48.31
C MET A 1 50.72 6.90 46.98
N THR A 2 50.80 6.05 45.96
CA THR A 2 49.66 5.34 45.31
C THR A 2 49.20 6.17 44.11
N GLY A 3 49.17 5.75 42.85
CA GLY A 3 49.30 4.43 42.23
C GLY A 3 48.32 4.36 41.03
N LEU A 4 48.84 4.01 39.85
CA LEU A 4 48.27 3.17 38.78
C LEU A 4 46.94 3.48 38.05
N ALA A 5 46.99 3.18 36.74
CA ALA A 5 45.90 3.03 35.77
C ALA A 5 45.07 1.74 35.93
N ALA A 6 43.82 1.74 35.44
CA ALA A 6 42.99 0.63 34.89
C ALA A 6 41.51 1.10 34.88
N ALA A 7 40.79 1.18 33.76
CA ALA A 7 40.17 0.12 32.95
C ALA A 7 38.65 -0.03 33.20
N ASN A 8 37.91 -0.03 32.08
CA ASN A 8 36.59 -0.59 31.77
C ASN A 8 35.69 -1.18 32.87
N CYS A 9 34.41 -0.79 32.81
CA CYS A 9 33.29 -1.72 32.61
C CYS A 9 32.01 -0.93 32.21
N ARG A 10 31.80 -0.71 30.91
CA ARG A 10 30.44 -0.56 30.37
C ARG A 10 30.04 -1.93 29.83
N GLN A 11 28.94 -2.42 30.37
CA GLN A 11 28.42 -3.76 30.13
C GLN A 11 28.18 -4.00 28.63
N ASN A 12 28.68 -5.14 28.16
CA ASN A 12 28.35 -5.75 26.89
C ASN A 12 26.83 -5.92 26.78
N LEU A 13 26.18 -5.11 25.95
CA LEU A 13 25.05 -5.57 25.16
C LEU A 13 25.65 -6.12 23.87
N ALA A 14 25.93 -7.42 23.88
CA ALA A 14 26.30 -8.12 22.67
C ALA A 14 25.11 -8.02 21.69
N GLY A 15 25.27 -7.20 20.65
CA GLY A 15 24.43 -7.31 19.47
C GLY A 15 24.60 -8.69 18.85
N PRO A 16 23.59 -9.20 18.13
CA PRO A 16 23.69 -10.49 17.47
C PRO A 16 24.91 -10.50 16.52
N PRO A 17 25.60 -11.64 16.36
CA PRO A 17 26.74 -11.72 15.45
C PRO A 17 26.28 -11.35 14.05
N ALA A 18 26.93 -10.35 13.44
CA ALA A 18 26.79 -10.05 12.04
C ALA A 18 27.13 -11.34 11.26
N GLY A 19 26.10 -11.93 10.66
CA GLY A 19 26.25 -13.08 9.79
C GLY A 19 27.09 -12.67 8.58
N SER A 20 28.24 -13.30 8.42
CA SER A 20 29.08 -13.19 7.24
C SER A 20 28.41 -13.89 6.05
N GLY A 21 27.50 -13.18 5.37
CA GLY A 21 27.06 -13.47 4.00
C GLY A 21 27.77 -12.50 3.05
N GLY A 22 28.23 -12.98 1.91
CA GLY A 22 29.16 -12.29 0.99
C GLY A 22 28.59 -11.08 0.22
N GLY A 23 28.07 -10.09 0.93
CA GLY A 23 27.84 -8.73 0.43
C GLY A 23 28.92 -7.77 0.95
N ASP A 24 29.02 -6.58 0.35
CA ASP A 24 29.90 -5.48 0.81
C ASP A 24 29.50 -4.89 2.18
N GLY A 25 28.47 -5.46 2.82
CA GLY A 25 27.89 -4.99 4.07
C GLY A 25 26.81 -3.92 3.88
N THR A 26 26.44 -3.61 2.64
CA THR A 26 25.39 -2.66 2.27
C THR A 26 24.08 -3.39 2.02
N LEU A 27 22.96 -2.80 2.48
CA LEU A 27 21.61 -3.23 2.14
C LEU A 27 21.19 -2.56 0.83
N HIS A 28 21.04 -3.36 -0.23
CA HIS A 28 20.58 -2.86 -1.53
C HIS A 28 19.08 -3.10 -1.69
N ILE A 29 18.32 -2.03 -1.92
CA ILE A 29 16.86 -2.07 -2.08
C ILE A 29 16.49 -1.64 -3.49
N TYR A 30 15.62 -2.39 -4.17
CA TYR A 30 15.05 -2.01 -5.47
C TYR A 30 13.53 -1.83 -5.35
N THR A 31 13.01 -0.62 -5.56
CA THR A 31 11.61 -0.29 -5.24
C THR A 31 10.98 0.74 -6.18
N TRP A 32 9.70 1.03 -5.98
CA TRP A 32 9.00 2.10 -6.69
C TRP A 32 9.41 3.48 -6.18
N ALA A 33 9.20 4.51 -6.99
CA ALA A 33 9.33 5.88 -6.52
C ALA A 33 8.37 6.14 -5.33
N ASN A 34 8.86 6.84 -4.30
CA ASN A 34 8.13 7.20 -3.07
C ASN A 34 7.86 6.05 -2.07
N TYR A 35 8.45 4.87 -2.25
CA TYR A 35 8.30 3.76 -1.29
C TYR A 35 9.35 3.76 -0.18
N THR A 36 10.33 4.68 -0.25
CA THR A 36 11.38 4.87 0.75
C THR A 36 11.47 6.33 1.15
N ASP A 37 11.71 6.59 2.44
CA ASP A 37 12.02 7.90 3.00
C ASP A 37 13.51 7.93 3.37
N ASP A 38 14.24 8.95 2.91
CA ASP A 38 15.66 9.15 3.22
C ASP A 38 15.90 9.25 4.74
N ASN A 39 14.94 9.77 5.50
CA ASN A 39 15.03 9.81 6.96
C ASN A 39 14.94 8.41 7.56
N LEU A 40 14.12 7.52 6.98
CA LEU A 40 13.98 6.14 7.44
C LEU A 40 15.26 5.34 7.16
N THR A 41 15.84 5.48 5.96
CA THR A 41 17.08 4.79 5.60
C THR A 41 18.27 5.32 6.41
N ALA A 42 18.32 6.63 6.68
CA ALA A 42 19.31 7.22 7.57
C ALA A 42 19.18 6.73 9.01
N ALA A 43 17.97 6.71 9.57
CA ALA A 43 17.72 6.19 10.92
C ALA A 43 18.07 4.70 11.04
N PHE A 44 17.72 3.90 10.03
CA PHE A 44 18.12 2.49 9.97
C PHE A 44 19.65 2.34 9.97
N THR A 45 20.34 3.12 9.15
CA THR A 45 21.81 3.12 9.06
C THR A 45 22.43 3.54 10.40
N GLU A 46 21.87 4.54 11.08
CA GLU A 46 22.34 4.99 12.40
C GLU A 46 22.18 3.90 13.48
N LEU A 47 21.04 3.19 13.48
CA LEU A 47 20.74 2.16 14.47
C LEU A 47 21.52 0.87 14.25
N THR A 48 21.74 0.48 13.01
CA THR A 48 22.31 -0.83 12.65
C THR A 48 23.77 -0.76 12.21
N GLY A 49 24.23 0.41 11.77
CA GLY A 49 25.53 0.60 11.12
C GLY A 49 25.59 0.05 9.68
N ILE A 50 24.47 -0.41 9.13
CA ILE A 50 24.38 -0.99 7.78
C ILE A 50 24.02 0.12 6.79
N PRO A 51 24.89 0.46 5.82
CA PRO A 51 24.54 1.42 4.77
C PRO A 51 23.39 0.92 3.91
N VAL A 52 22.52 1.82 3.47
CA VAL A 52 21.39 1.49 2.59
C VAL A 52 21.55 2.20 1.25
N VAL A 53 21.43 1.44 0.15
CA VAL A 53 21.40 1.97 -1.22
C VAL A 53 20.05 1.61 -1.82
N VAL A 54 19.33 2.62 -2.31
CA VAL A 54 18.01 2.45 -2.93
C VAL A 54 18.11 2.74 -4.42
N ASP A 55 17.74 1.77 -5.23
CA ASP A 55 17.46 1.94 -6.66
C ASP A 55 15.95 1.97 -6.89
N ILE A 56 15.52 2.70 -7.91
CA ILE A 56 14.11 2.85 -8.27
C ILE A 56 13.82 2.19 -9.62
N PHE A 57 12.66 1.52 -9.74
CA PHE A 57 12.11 1.06 -11.01
C PHE A 57 10.76 1.71 -11.34
N ASP A 58 10.49 1.80 -12.64
CA ASP A 58 9.27 2.41 -13.19
C ASP A 58 8.18 1.37 -13.52
N SER A 59 8.52 0.08 -13.58
CA SER A 59 7.55 -1.00 -13.80
C SER A 59 8.05 -2.36 -13.29
N ASN A 60 7.13 -3.28 -13.00
CA ASN A 60 7.44 -4.66 -12.60
C ASN A 60 8.22 -5.40 -13.69
N GLU A 61 7.94 -5.15 -14.97
CA GLU A 61 8.59 -5.80 -16.12
C GLU A 61 10.04 -5.37 -16.27
N ILE A 62 10.34 -4.09 -16.03
CA ILE A 62 11.71 -3.56 -16.00
C ILE A 62 12.49 -4.22 -14.86
N MET A 63 11.88 -4.29 -13.68
CA MET A 63 12.46 -4.96 -12.52
C MET A 63 12.76 -6.44 -12.85
N LEU A 64 11.77 -7.20 -13.33
CA LEU A 64 11.92 -8.61 -13.69
C LEU A 64 13.04 -8.83 -14.71
N THR A 65 13.07 -8.02 -15.78
CA THR A 65 14.09 -8.11 -16.83
C THR A 65 15.49 -7.91 -16.24
N ARG A 66 15.65 -6.95 -15.34
CA ARG A 66 16.94 -6.68 -14.69
C ARG A 66 17.38 -7.83 -13.79
N LEU A 67 16.46 -8.41 -13.03
CA LEU A 67 16.75 -9.55 -12.15
C LEU A 67 17.13 -10.79 -12.98
N GLN A 68 16.41 -11.08 -14.06
CA GLN A 68 16.72 -12.17 -15.00
C GLN A 68 18.05 -12.00 -15.73
N ALA A 69 18.47 -10.76 -16.00
CA ALA A 69 19.74 -10.45 -16.64
C ALA A 69 20.97 -10.65 -15.71
N GLY A 70 20.78 -11.24 -14.53
CA GLY A 70 21.82 -11.44 -13.52
C GLY A 70 21.93 -10.29 -12.51
N GLY A 71 20.96 -9.37 -12.50
CA GLY A 71 20.88 -8.31 -11.50
C GLY A 71 20.25 -8.76 -10.17
N GLY A 72 19.77 -10.00 -10.07
CA GLY A 72 19.15 -10.56 -8.85
C GLY A 72 20.07 -10.47 -7.64
N ASP A 73 21.31 -10.95 -7.78
CA ASP A 73 22.31 -10.97 -6.71
C ASP A 73 22.80 -9.58 -6.28
N ALA A 74 22.45 -8.53 -7.04
CA ALA A 74 22.83 -7.16 -6.73
C ALA A 74 21.89 -6.50 -5.71
N TYR A 75 20.74 -7.10 -5.44
CA TYR A 75 19.75 -6.57 -4.50
C TYR A 75 19.62 -7.50 -3.30
N SER A 76 19.31 -6.91 -2.15
CA SER A 76 18.96 -7.63 -0.93
C SER A 76 17.45 -7.58 -0.66
N LEU A 77 16.77 -6.55 -1.14
CA LEU A 77 15.33 -6.35 -1.00
C LEU A 77 14.70 -5.80 -2.29
N ILE A 78 13.50 -6.26 -2.63
CA ILE A 78 12.71 -5.76 -3.76
C ILE A 78 11.23 -5.55 -3.37
N TYR A 79 10.50 -4.73 -4.15
CA TYR A 79 9.07 -4.42 -3.89
C TYR A 79 8.14 -4.67 -5.11
N PRO A 80 8.02 -5.90 -5.63
CA PRO A 80 7.08 -6.25 -6.69
C PRO A 80 5.61 -6.17 -6.27
N SER A 81 4.72 -6.03 -7.25
CA SER A 81 3.28 -6.26 -7.08
C SER A 81 2.94 -7.75 -6.89
N ASP A 82 1.75 -8.04 -6.34
CA ASP A 82 1.26 -9.39 -6.03
C ASP A 82 1.32 -10.40 -7.20
N TYR A 83 0.92 -10.00 -8.41
CA TYR A 83 0.98 -10.88 -9.59
C TYR A 83 2.42 -11.21 -10.01
N MET A 84 3.33 -10.24 -9.87
CA MET A 84 4.74 -10.40 -10.24
C MET A 84 5.45 -11.36 -9.29
N VAL A 85 5.01 -11.42 -8.04
CA VAL A 85 5.55 -12.34 -7.03
C VAL A 85 5.30 -13.79 -7.43
N SER A 86 4.07 -14.10 -7.85
CA SER A 86 3.74 -15.44 -8.35
C SER A 86 4.65 -15.82 -9.53
N GLU A 87 4.85 -14.90 -10.48
CA GLU A 87 5.71 -15.12 -11.64
C GLU A 87 7.18 -15.32 -11.25
N MET A 88 7.69 -14.55 -10.29
CA MET A 88 9.06 -14.65 -9.83
C MET A 88 9.34 -15.92 -9.00
N ILE A 89 8.35 -16.41 -8.25
CA ILE A 89 8.41 -17.71 -7.57
C ILE A 89 8.51 -18.82 -8.62
N ASP A 90 7.67 -18.79 -9.66
CA ASP A 90 7.70 -19.78 -10.75
C ASP A 90 9.03 -19.77 -11.51
N LEU A 91 9.68 -18.61 -11.62
CA LEU A 91 10.98 -18.44 -12.24
C LEU A 91 12.17 -18.75 -11.31
N GLY A 92 11.92 -19.02 -10.02
CA GLY A 92 12.95 -19.30 -9.02
C GLY A 92 13.87 -18.11 -8.73
N LEU A 93 13.35 -16.89 -8.84
CA LEU A 93 14.11 -15.65 -8.65
C LEU A 93 14.02 -15.09 -7.22
N LEU A 94 13.19 -15.67 -6.35
CA LEU A 94 13.05 -15.27 -4.96
C LEU A 94 13.60 -16.33 -4.02
N SER A 95 14.35 -15.89 -3.01
CA SER A 95 14.80 -16.74 -1.92
C SER A 95 13.67 -16.97 -0.91
N GLU A 96 13.59 -18.18 -0.34
CA GLU A 96 12.70 -18.42 0.81
C GLU A 96 13.15 -17.59 2.02
N LEU A 97 12.20 -16.95 2.68
CA LEU A 97 12.40 -16.16 3.87
C LEU A 97 12.63 -17.07 5.08
N ASP A 98 13.74 -16.85 5.78
CA ASP A 98 13.93 -17.44 7.10
C ASP A 98 13.03 -16.74 8.13
N GLN A 99 11.81 -17.27 8.28
CA GLN A 99 10.80 -16.71 9.19
C GLN A 99 11.26 -16.66 10.64
N SER A 100 12.24 -17.47 11.06
CA SER A 100 12.78 -17.42 12.43
C SER A 100 13.57 -16.13 12.71
N ARG A 101 14.04 -15.46 11.66
CA ARG A 101 14.76 -14.19 11.73
C ARG A 101 13.87 -12.97 11.58
N ILE A 102 12.58 -13.16 11.26
CA ILE A 102 11.62 -12.08 11.06
C ILE A 102 10.73 -12.00 12.29
N THR A 103 10.93 -10.95 13.09
CA THR A 103 10.06 -10.67 14.25
C THR A 103 8.83 -9.90 13.80
N GLY A 104 7.63 -10.31 14.23
CA GLY A 104 6.38 -9.59 13.99
C GLY A 104 5.53 -10.11 12.83
N LEU A 105 5.89 -11.24 12.20
CA LEU A 105 5.03 -11.90 11.20
C LEU A 105 3.69 -12.34 11.80
N ASP A 106 3.67 -12.67 13.09
CA ASP A 106 2.48 -12.97 13.88
C ASP A 106 1.53 -11.77 14.05
N ASN A 107 2.03 -10.53 13.85
CA ASN A 107 1.19 -9.33 13.86
C ASN A 107 0.42 -9.12 12.55
N LEU A 108 0.74 -9.88 11.49
CA LEU A 108 -0.02 -9.83 10.24
C LEU A 108 -1.47 -10.26 10.50
N LYS A 109 -2.43 -9.54 9.92
CA LYS A 109 -3.84 -9.97 9.97
C LYS A 109 -3.98 -11.31 9.25
N ALA A 110 -4.90 -12.16 9.69
CA ALA A 110 -5.13 -13.49 9.12
C ALA A 110 -5.33 -13.51 7.59
N GLN A 111 -5.92 -12.46 7.01
CA GLN A 111 -6.11 -12.31 5.56
C GLN A 111 -4.81 -12.08 4.77
N TRP A 112 -3.74 -11.71 5.46
CA TRP A 112 -2.40 -11.47 4.91
C TRP A 112 -1.41 -12.58 5.24
N GLN A 113 -1.86 -13.54 6.06
CA GLN A 113 -1.16 -14.77 6.34
C GLN A 113 -1.57 -15.79 5.27
N ASN A 114 -0.60 -16.43 4.63
CA ASN A 114 -0.80 -17.46 3.60
C ASN A 114 -1.60 -16.98 2.36
N PRO A 115 -1.13 -15.94 1.64
CA PRO A 115 -1.76 -15.51 0.40
C PRO A 115 -1.71 -16.59 -0.68
N ALA A 116 -2.70 -16.61 -1.58
CA ALA A 116 -2.78 -17.61 -2.64
C ALA A 116 -1.60 -17.58 -3.62
N TYR A 117 -0.96 -16.41 -3.78
CA TYR A 117 0.21 -16.23 -4.65
C TYR A 117 1.52 -16.66 -3.98
N ASP A 118 1.57 -16.78 -2.65
CA ASP A 118 2.75 -17.20 -1.88
C ASP A 118 2.34 -17.92 -0.59
N PRO A 119 2.07 -19.22 -0.68
CA PRO A 119 1.63 -20.00 0.47
C PRO A 119 2.57 -19.88 1.67
N ASN A 120 1.99 -19.69 2.85
CA ASN A 120 2.64 -19.47 4.13
C ASN A 120 3.56 -18.25 4.21
N ASN A 121 3.47 -17.29 3.28
CA ASN A 121 4.40 -16.16 3.21
C ASN A 121 5.85 -16.66 3.12
N ALA A 122 6.08 -17.71 2.31
CA ALA A 122 7.38 -18.35 2.19
C ALA A 122 8.41 -17.42 1.53
N HIS A 123 7.96 -16.54 0.64
CA HIS A 123 8.84 -15.62 -0.12
C HIS A 123 8.50 -14.15 0.12
N SER A 124 7.30 -13.84 0.64
CA SER A 124 6.72 -12.49 0.71
C SER A 124 6.36 -12.02 2.11
N VAL A 125 6.64 -10.75 2.43
CA VAL A 125 6.06 -10.08 3.59
C VAL A 125 5.23 -8.87 3.15
N PRO A 126 3.94 -8.80 3.52
CA PRO A 126 3.13 -7.61 3.30
C PRO A 126 3.72 -6.40 4.04
N PHE A 127 4.02 -5.32 3.31
CA PHE A 127 4.67 -4.12 3.85
C PHE A 127 3.67 -3.06 4.28
N CYS A 128 2.80 -2.70 3.34
CA CYS A 128 1.66 -1.85 3.61
C CYS A 128 0.41 -2.49 3.05
N TRP A 129 -0.72 -2.14 3.63
CA TRP A 129 -2.00 -2.44 3.06
C TRP A 129 -2.89 -1.23 3.30
N GLY A 130 -3.91 -1.11 2.48
CA GLY A 130 -4.90 -0.08 2.66
C GLY A 130 -6.21 -0.46 2.03
N THR A 131 -7.13 0.48 2.11
CA THR A 131 -8.47 0.33 1.57
C THR A 131 -8.77 1.45 0.60
N THR A 132 -9.73 1.21 -0.27
CA THR A 132 -10.35 2.27 -1.06
C THR A 132 -11.73 2.56 -0.49
N GLY A 133 -12.00 3.82 -0.19
CA GLY A 133 -13.22 4.20 0.54
C GLY A 133 -13.73 5.56 0.13
N LEU A 134 -14.65 6.08 0.94
CA LEU A 134 -15.22 7.41 0.75
C LEU A 134 -14.63 8.35 1.79
N LEU A 135 -13.93 9.38 1.31
CA LEU A 135 -13.48 10.51 2.09
C LEU A 135 -14.47 11.65 1.89
N PHE A 136 -15.02 12.22 2.96
CA PHE A 136 -16.05 13.24 2.84
C PHE A 136 -15.89 14.34 3.88
N ASN A 137 -16.45 15.50 3.56
CA ASN A 137 -16.52 16.65 4.46
C ASN A 137 -17.88 16.69 5.16
N ARG A 138 -17.90 16.50 6.48
CA ARG A 138 -19.12 16.42 7.30
C ARG A 138 -20.00 17.67 7.26
N GLU A 139 -19.43 18.84 6.96
CA GLU A 139 -20.21 20.09 6.95
C GLU A 139 -21.06 20.27 5.69
N VAL A 140 -20.61 19.72 4.56
CA VAL A 140 -21.25 19.92 3.25
C VAL A 140 -21.93 18.68 2.69
N THR A 141 -21.67 17.51 3.29
CA THR A 141 -22.28 16.24 2.87
C THR A 141 -23.67 16.08 3.49
N PRO A 142 -24.72 15.68 2.72
CA PRO A 142 -26.12 15.63 3.18
C PRO A 142 -26.43 14.52 4.21
N GLY A 143 -25.40 13.96 4.85
CA GLY A 143 -25.47 12.87 5.80
C GLY A 143 -24.12 12.19 5.96
N GLU A 144 -24.09 11.10 6.70
CA GLU A 144 -22.90 10.27 6.86
C GLU A 144 -22.96 9.10 5.87
N PRO A 145 -22.03 9.00 4.90
CA PRO A 145 -21.97 7.86 4.00
C PRO A 145 -21.71 6.56 4.77
N ALA A 146 -22.57 5.56 4.61
CA ALA A 146 -22.36 4.23 5.19
C ALA A 146 -21.88 3.19 4.16
N ASP A 147 -22.20 3.40 2.89
CA ASP A 147 -21.93 2.46 1.81
C ASP A 147 -21.81 3.17 0.45
N TRP A 148 -21.31 2.48 -0.59
CA TRP A 148 -21.16 3.01 -1.94
C TRP A 148 -22.49 3.56 -2.51
N ASN A 149 -23.61 2.94 -2.17
CA ASN A 149 -24.95 3.36 -2.61
C ASN A 149 -25.29 4.80 -2.23
N PHE A 150 -24.66 5.35 -1.18
CA PHE A 150 -24.81 6.75 -0.78
C PHE A 150 -24.60 7.72 -1.95
N LEU A 151 -23.63 7.44 -2.84
CA LEU A 151 -23.34 8.30 -4.00
C LEU A 151 -24.54 8.40 -4.96
N TRP A 152 -25.25 7.29 -5.18
CA TRP A 152 -26.43 7.25 -6.05
C TRP A 152 -27.69 7.77 -5.36
N GLU A 153 -27.86 7.45 -4.07
CA GLU A 153 -29.01 7.91 -3.27
C GLU A 153 -29.04 9.44 -3.12
N ASN A 154 -27.86 10.08 -3.10
CA ASN A 154 -27.68 11.52 -2.90
C ASN A 154 -27.11 12.22 -4.14
N GLN A 155 -27.15 11.60 -5.33
CA GLN A 155 -26.47 12.10 -6.53
C GLN A 155 -26.89 13.52 -6.93
N GLU A 156 -28.15 13.90 -6.69
CA GLU A 156 -28.65 15.24 -6.98
C GLU A 156 -28.04 16.30 -6.04
N ASP A 157 -28.01 16.02 -4.73
CA ASP A 157 -27.42 16.93 -3.73
C ASP A 157 -25.89 17.01 -3.84
N LEU A 158 -25.27 15.93 -4.32
CA LEU A 158 -23.83 15.81 -4.53
C LEU A 158 -23.39 16.19 -5.97
N SER A 159 -24.31 16.69 -6.80
CA SER A 159 -24.03 16.93 -8.21
C SER A 159 -22.86 17.90 -8.41
N ARG A 160 -21.85 17.46 -9.18
CA ARG A 160 -20.56 18.14 -9.41
C ARG A 160 -19.71 18.35 -8.17
N ARG A 161 -19.96 17.57 -7.11
CA ARG A 161 -19.21 17.61 -5.83
C ARG A 161 -18.69 16.23 -5.42
N ILE A 162 -18.73 15.26 -6.34
CA ILE A 162 -18.16 13.93 -6.19
C ILE A 162 -16.91 13.82 -7.05
N THR A 163 -15.83 13.26 -6.51
CA THR A 163 -14.75 12.68 -7.32
C THR A 163 -14.67 11.17 -7.14
N MET A 164 -14.30 10.49 -8.22
CA MET A 164 -13.94 9.08 -8.17
C MET A 164 -12.47 8.93 -8.55
N LEU A 165 -11.82 7.83 -8.14
CA LEU A 165 -10.42 7.58 -8.52
C LEU A 165 -10.29 7.44 -10.04
N ASP A 166 -9.21 7.95 -10.62
CA ASP A 166 -8.85 7.68 -12.01
C ASP A 166 -8.18 6.30 -12.14
N ASP A 167 -8.86 5.30 -11.60
CA ASP A 167 -8.50 3.89 -11.68
C ASP A 167 -9.77 3.10 -12.04
N MET A 168 -9.69 2.38 -13.16
CA MET A 168 -10.82 1.63 -13.70
C MET A 168 -11.26 0.51 -12.76
N ARG A 169 -10.32 -0.23 -12.17
CA ARG A 169 -10.61 -1.36 -11.29
C ARG A 169 -11.28 -0.87 -10.02
N GLU A 170 -10.79 0.24 -9.48
CA GLU A 170 -11.37 0.84 -8.28
C GLU A 170 -12.77 1.38 -8.56
N THR A 171 -12.92 2.23 -9.58
CA THR A 171 -14.22 2.84 -9.93
C THR A 171 -15.28 1.80 -10.30
N LEU A 172 -14.95 0.81 -11.14
CA LEU A 172 -15.88 -0.28 -11.47
C LEU A 172 -16.13 -1.19 -10.28
N GLY A 173 -15.12 -1.49 -9.46
CA GLY A 173 -15.25 -2.33 -8.28
C GLY A 173 -16.20 -1.72 -7.23
N ALA A 174 -16.08 -0.42 -6.95
CA ALA A 174 -17.01 0.31 -6.10
C ALA A 174 -18.45 0.25 -6.66
N THR A 175 -18.60 0.37 -7.99
CA THR A 175 -19.91 0.28 -8.63
C THR A 175 -20.49 -1.14 -8.58
N LEU A 176 -19.67 -2.18 -8.80
CA LEU A 176 -20.04 -3.59 -8.63
C LEU A 176 -20.51 -3.86 -7.20
N LYS A 177 -19.80 -3.33 -6.20
CA LYS A 177 -20.18 -3.47 -4.79
C LYS A 177 -21.48 -2.78 -4.44
N SER A 178 -21.74 -1.60 -5.01
CA SER A 178 -23.04 -0.91 -4.86
C SER A 178 -24.23 -1.77 -5.33
N LEU A 179 -24.00 -2.64 -6.32
CA LEU A 179 -24.98 -3.60 -6.85
C LEU A 179 -25.02 -4.94 -6.09
N GLY A 180 -24.14 -5.14 -5.09
CA GLY A 180 -24.02 -6.39 -4.34
C GLY A 180 -23.15 -7.45 -5.01
N TYR A 181 -22.43 -7.12 -6.07
CA TYR A 181 -21.54 -8.05 -6.77
C TYR A 181 -20.15 -8.14 -6.15
N SER A 182 -19.31 -9.05 -6.68
CA SER A 182 -17.90 -9.14 -6.32
C SER A 182 -17.10 -7.97 -6.89
N TYR A 183 -16.14 -7.46 -6.11
CA TYR A 183 -15.18 -6.45 -6.60
C TYR A 183 -14.33 -6.98 -7.76
N ASN A 184 -14.12 -8.30 -7.79
CA ASN A 184 -13.33 -9.02 -8.78
C ASN A 184 -14.22 -9.85 -9.72
N SER A 185 -15.45 -9.38 -10.00
CA SER A 185 -16.33 -10.10 -10.92
C SER A 185 -15.72 -10.20 -12.32
N ASN A 186 -15.85 -11.39 -12.92
CA ASN A 186 -15.51 -11.68 -14.30
C ASN A 186 -16.75 -11.99 -15.15
N ASP A 187 -17.97 -11.85 -14.60
CA ASP A 187 -19.21 -12.05 -15.35
C ASP A 187 -19.48 -10.81 -16.22
N PRO A 188 -19.53 -10.96 -17.57
CA PRO A 188 -19.80 -9.84 -18.47
C PRO A 188 -21.13 -9.12 -18.18
N ASN A 189 -22.15 -9.82 -17.66
CA ASN A 189 -23.44 -9.23 -17.34
C ASN A 189 -23.35 -8.34 -16.09
N GLU A 190 -22.61 -8.78 -15.07
CA GLU A 190 -22.38 -7.98 -13.85
C GLU A 190 -21.57 -6.72 -14.18
N ILE A 191 -20.54 -6.87 -15.01
CA ILE A 191 -19.71 -5.74 -15.50
C ILE A 191 -20.57 -4.76 -16.31
N GLN A 192 -21.42 -5.26 -17.20
CA GLN A 192 -22.32 -4.41 -17.98
C GLN A 192 -23.34 -3.68 -17.10
N ALA A 193 -23.87 -4.34 -16.07
CA ALA A 193 -24.78 -3.71 -15.10
C ALA A 193 -24.06 -2.60 -14.32
N ALA A 194 -22.82 -2.84 -13.87
CA ALA A 194 -22.00 -1.84 -13.21
C ALA A 194 -21.71 -0.65 -14.12
N TYR A 195 -21.36 -0.89 -15.39
CA TYR A 195 -21.17 0.17 -16.37
C TYR A 195 -22.42 1.06 -16.53
N ASN A 196 -23.60 0.44 -16.68
CA ASN A 196 -24.85 1.18 -16.81
C ASN A 196 -25.15 2.02 -15.57
N ARG A 197 -24.93 1.47 -14.36
CA ARG A 197 -25.09 2.20 -13.11
C ARG A 197 -24.09 3.35 -12.95
N LEU A 198 -22.85 3.17 -13.41
CA LEU A 198 -21.86 4.25 -13.41
C LEU A 198 -22.25 5.38 -14.36
N LEU A 199 -22.88 5.06 -15.50
CA LEU A 199 -23.41 6.08 -16.42
C LEU A 199 -24.51 6.93 -15.77
N GLU A 200 -25.30 6.38 -14.85
CA GLU A 200 -26.29 7.14 -14.07
C GLU A 200 -25.60 8.18 -13.17
N LEU A 201 -24.50 7.80 -12.51
CA LEU A 201 -23.75 8.69 -11.61
C LEU A 201 -22.87 9.70 -12.38
N ARG A 202 -22.43 9.35 -13.59
CA ARG A 202 -21.45 10.12 -14.38
C ARG A 202 -21.72 11.63 -14.50
N PRO A 203 -22.97 12.11 -14.70
CA PRO A 203 -23.27 13.54 -14.78
C PRO A 203 -23.02 14.30 -13.47
N HIS A 204 -23.08 13.60 -12.34
CA HIS A 204 -22.91 14.12 -10.98
C HIS A 204 -21.44 14.10 -10.53
N ILE A 205 -20.59 13.32 -11.21
CA ILE A 205 -19.15 13.28 -10.94
C ILE A 205 -18.48 14.55 -11.49
N ALA A 206 -17.82 15.29 -10.61
CA ALA A 206 -17.02 16.47 -10.94
C ALA A 206 -15.85 16.09 -11.85
N ALA A 207 -15.04 15.11 -11.41
CA ALA A 207 -13.88 14.60 -12.12
C ALA A 207 -13.49 13.20 -11.65
N PHE A 208 -12.73 12.49 -12.47
CA PHE A 208 -11.95 11.33 -12.05
C PHE A 208 -10.55 11.84 -11.68
N LYS A 209 -10.13 11.63 -10.44
CA LYS A 209 -8.88 12.15 -9.88
C LYS A 209 -8.32 11.16 -8.87
N THR A 210 -7.04 10.83 -9.01
CA THR A 210 -6.29 10.09 -7.98
C THR A 210 -5.58 11.04 -7.01
N THR A 211 -5.26 12.26 -7.46
CA THR A 211 -4.63 13.32 -6.65
C THR A 211 -5.23 14.68 -7.00
N GLY A 212 -4.96 15.70 -6.18
CA GLY A 212 -5.40 17.07 -6.46
C GLY A 212 -6.88 17.31 -6.17
N PHE A 213 -7.48 16.53 -5.28
CA PHE A 213 -8.83 16.73 -4.75
C PHE A 213 -8.82 17.28 -3.31
N GLU A 214 -7.66 17.28 -2.66
CA GLU A 214 -7.46 17.49 -1.22
C GLU A 214 -7.93 18.90 -0.81
N ASN A 215 -7.40 19.92 -1.48
CA ASN A 215 -7.76 21.33 -1.23
C ASN A 215 -9.24 21.62 -1.54
N GLU A 216 -9.80 21.00 -2.58
CA GLU A 216 -11.21 21.17 -2.95
C GLU A 216 -12.14 20.52 -1.91
N LEU A 217 -11.73 19.40 -1.30
CA LEU A 217 -12.48 18.74 -0.23
C LEU A 217 -12.39 19.51 1.10
N LEU A 218 -11.19 19.97 1.47
CA LEU A 218 -10.97 20.82 2.66
C LEU A 218 -11.71 22.16 2.56
N GLY A 219 -11.71 22.76 1.37
CA GLY A 219 -12.44 23.99 1.06
C GLY A 219 -13.95 23.80 1.00
N GLY A 220 -14.43 22.56 0.93
CA GLY A 220 -15.84 22.21 0.82
C GLY A 220 -16.43 22.40 -0.58
N ASP A 221 -15.62 22.62 -1.61
CA ASP A 221 -16.09 22.60 -3.00
C ASP A 221 -16.53 21.18 -3.39
N LEU A 222 -15.71 20.19 -3.03
CA LEU A 222 -16.08 18.77 -3.06
C LEU A 222 -16.74 18.37 -1.74
N SER A 223 -17.71 17.47 -1.83
CA SER A 223 -18.40 16.89 -0.68
C SER A 223 -17.87 15.50 -0.37
N VAL A 224 -17.70 14.68 -1.40
CA VAL A 224 -17.27 13.28 -1.27
C VAL A 224 -16.24 12.97 -2.35
N SER A 225 -15.15 12.32 -1.96
CA SER A 225 -14.09 11.84 -2.84
C SER A 225 -13.86 10.37 -2.58
N MET A 226 -13.83 9.56 -3.64
CA MET A 226 -13.26 8.22 -3.54
C MET A 226 -11.75 8.34 -3.40
N ALA A 227 -11.17 7.73 -2.36
CA ALA A 227 -9.76 7.89 -2.04
C ALA A 227 -9.13 6.60 -1.49
N TYR A 228 -7.82 6.48 -1.70
CA TYR A 228 -7.02 5.50 -0.99
C TYR A 228 -6.86 5.91 0.48
N SER A 229 -6.83 4.92 1.37
CA SER A 229 -6.72 5.16 2.81
C SER A 229 -5.44 5.92 3.19
N SER A 230 -4.37 5.79 2.42
CA SER A 230 -3.12 6.54 2.65
C SER A 230 -3.33 8.06 2.56
N ASP A 231 -4.03 8.52 1.53
CA ASP A 231 -4.28 9.95 1.30
C ASP A 231 -5.35 10.47 2.26
N ALA A 232 -6.34 9.62 2.54
CA ALA A 232 -7.39 9.91 3.50
C ALA A 232 -6.86 10.17 4.92
N ILE A 233 -5.92 9.34 5.42
CA ILE A 233 -5.39 9.47 6.78
C ILE A 233 -4.76 10.86 6.98
N ALA A 234 -3.97 11.33 6.03
CA ALA A 234 -3.33 12.64 6.10
C ALA A 234 -4.37 13.77 6.28
N LEU A 235 -5.43 13.74 5.47
CA LEU A 235 -6.51 14.72 5.51
C LEU A 235 -7.33 14.67 6.80
N THR A 236 -7.65 13.48 7.30
CA THR A 236 -8.39 13.32 8.57
C THR A 236 -7.60 13.77 9.80
N LEU A 237 -6.26 13.77 9.72
CA LEU A 237 -5.39 14.29 10.78
C LEU A 237 -5.21 15.81 10.70
N GLU A 238 -5.39 16.39 9.52
CA GLU A 238 -5.29 17.83 9.27
C GLU A 238 -6.57 18.57 9.70
N ASP A 239 -7.76 17.98 9.45
CA ASP A 239 -9.05 18.61 9.71
C ASP A 239 -10.11 17.61 10.19
N ASP A 240 -10.63 17.81 11.41
CA ASP A 240 -11.63 16.96 12.07
C ASP A 240 -13.00 16.92 11.35
N ARG A 241 -13.23 17.82 10.39
CA ARG A 241 -14.43 17.82 9.54
C ARG A 241 -14.35 16.79 8.43
N ILE A 242 -13.14 16.35 8.08
CA ILE A 242 -12.92 15.33 7.08
C ILE A 242 -12.97 13.96 7.74
N GLU A 243 -13.74 13.06 7.15
CA GLU A 243 -13.86 11.69 7.63
C GLU A 243 -13.72 10.70 6.47
N TYR A 244 -13.07 9.59 6.77
CA TYR A 244 -12.91 8.47 5.86
C TYR A 244 -13.72 7.27 6.36
N ILE A 245 -14.55 6.72 5.49
CA ILE A 245 -15.30 5.49 5.79
C ILE A 245 -14.96 4.40 4.79
N ILE A 246 -14.91 3.18 5.32
CA ILE A 246 -14.85 1.95 4.53
C ILE A 246 -16.29 1.49 4.35
N PRO A 247 -16.82 1.46 3.10
CA PRO A 247 -18.20 1.05 2.83
C PRO A 247 -18.57 -0.33 3.38
N ALA A 248 -19.74 -0.43 4.00
CA ALA A 248 -20.18 -1.64 4.72
C ALA A 248 -20.33 -2.88 3.81
N SER A 249 -20.72 -2.72 2.54
CA SER A 249 -20.78 -3.80 1.54
C SER A 249 -19.39 -4.35 1.13
N GLY A 250 -18.33 -3.67 1.55
CA GLY A 250 -16.94 -4.03 1.29
C GLY A 250 -16.25 -3.07 0.32
N ALA A 251 -14.95 -2.95 0.50
CA ALA A 251 -14.05 -2.08 -0.24
C ALA A 251 -12.96 -2.88 -0.95
N SER A 252 -12.25 -2.23 -1.88
CA SER A 252 -10.94 -2.73 -2.31
C SER A 252 -10.00 -2.79 -1.12
N LEU A 253 -9.23 -3.87 -1.05
CA LEU A 253 -8.19 -4.08 -0.08
C LEU A 253 -6.92 -4.34 -0.89
N TRP A 254 -5.98 -3.41 -0.82
CA TRP A 254 -4.75 -3.46 -1.59
C TRP A 254 -3.55 -3.64 -0.66
N THR A 255 -2.50 -4.28 -1.16
CA THR A 255 -1.23 -4.46 -0.44
C THR A 255 -0.08 -3.92 -1.26
N CYS A 256 0.83 -3.22 -0.61
CA CYS A 256 2.20 -3.07 -1.06
C CYS A 256 3.06 -4.08 -0.31
N LEU A 257 3.97 -4.73 -1.02
CA LEU A 257 4.65 -5.93 -0.55
C LEU A 257 6.17 -5.65 -0.49
N LEU A 258 6.86 -6.20 0.51
CA LEU A 258 8.32 -6.09 0.73
C LEU A 258 8.94 -7.49 0.72
N TYR A 259 10.05 -7.64 0.00
CA TYR A 259 10.71 -8.93 -0.22
C TYR A 259 12.20 -8.79 -0.05
N THR A 260 12.86 -9.89 0.29
CA THR A 260 14.31 -10.06 0.09
C THR A 260 14.57 -10.80 -1.20
N SER A 261 15.49 -10.31 -2.03
CA SER A 261 16.07 -11.07 -3.15
C SER A 261 17.17 -12.00 -2.64
#